data_AF-R4V864-F1
#
_entry.id   AF-R4V864-F1
#
_cell.length_a   1.000
_cell.length_b   1.000
_cell.length_c   1.000
_cell.angle_alpha   90.00
_cell.angle_beta   90.00
_cell.angle_gamma   90.00
#
_symmetry.space_group_name_H-M   'P 1'
#
loop_
_entity.id
_entity.type
_entity.pdbx_description
1 polymer ?
#
loop_
_entity_poly.entity_id
_entity_poly.type
_entity_poly.pdbx_seq_one_letter_code
_entity_poly.pdbx_strand_id
1 'polypeptide(L)'
;METRRLSPLPLRGQTVQAASGLHAGFSAAVLDGRLKTLQFECSACSTLVAYCQAMVDMLVNQPINSPAVPALDTLIARVSGVPPLLQDRAAIALGSCRALMMTIQTNHQGG
;
A
#
# COMPACT_ATOMS: atom_id res chain seq x y z
N MET A 1 -21.93 -16.82 -10.97
CA MET A 1 -21.21 -15.57 -10.62
C MET A 1 -19.73 -15.82 -10.81
N GLU A 2 -19.20 -15.50 -11.99
CA GLU A 2 -17.77 -15.62 -12.27
C GLU A 2 -17.09 -14.41 -11.63
N THR A 3 -16.40 -14.62 -10.51
CA THR A 3 -15.56 -13.57 -9.93
C THR A 3 -14.41 -13.37 -10.91
N ARG A 4 -14.48 -12.31 -11.72
CA ARG A 4 -13.38 -11.84 -12.57
C ARG A 4 -12.21 -11.52 -11.65
N ARG A 5 -11.40 -12.53 -11.30
CA ARG A 5 -10.16 -12.33 -10.56
C ARG A 5 -9.29 -11.50 -11.49
N LEU A 6 -9.18 -10.21 -11.18
CA LEU A 6 -8.17 -9.35 -11.77
C LEU A 6 -6.85 -10.12 -11.70
N SER A 7 -6.16 -10.23 -12.85
CA SER A 7 -4.88 -10.92 -12.92
C SER A 7 -3.97 -10.39 -11.80
N PRO A 8 -3.33 -11.27 -11.02
CA PRO A 8 -2.46 -10.84 -9.94
C PRO A 8 -1.40 -9.90 -10.52
N LEU A 9 -1.23 -8.75 -9.88
CA LEU A 9 -0.21 -7.80 -10.30
C LEU A 9 1.19 -8.43 -10.13
N PRO A 10 2.15 -8.12 -11.01
CA PRO A 10 3.42 -8.83 -11.09
C PRO A 10 4.31 -8.62 -9.85
N LEU A 11 4.17 -7.49 -9.17
CA LEU A 11 4.98 -7.15 -8.00
C LEU A 11 4.09 -7.19 -6.77
N ARG A 12 4.46 -7.99 -5.76
CA ARG A 12 3.73 -8.12 -4.50
C ARG A 12 4.68 -7.91 -3.34
N GLY A 13 4.31 -6.99 -2.45
CA GLY A 13 5.03 -6.76 -1.21
C GLY A 13 4.65 -7.77 -0.13
N GLN A 14 5.47 -7.83 0.91
CA GLN A 14 5.15 -8.62 2.09
C GLN A 14 3.90 -8.06 2.79
N THR A 15 3.00 -8.95 3.19
CA THR A 15 1.85 -8.61 4.05
C THR A 15 2.36 -8.32 5.46
N VAL A 16 1.99 -7.16 6.02
CA VAL A 16 2.24 -6.81 7.41
C VAL A 16 1.00 -7.15 8.23
N GLN A 17 1.22 -7.80 9.37
CA GLN A 17 0.19 -8.15 10.34
C GLN A 17 0.52 -7.52 11.70
N ALA A 18 -0.46 -6.86 12.30
CA ALA A 18 -0.37 -6.32 13.65
C ALA A 18 -0.77 -7.36 14.70
N ALA A 19 -0.38 -7.13 15.95
CA ALA A 19 -0.76 -7.96 17.10
C ALA A 19 -2.28 -8.07 17.31
N SER A 20 -3.05 -7.10 16.80
CA SER A 20 -4.52 -7.09 16.80
C SER A 20 -5.13 -8.07 15.79
N GLY A 21 -4.32 -8.76 14.99
CA GLY A 21 -4.76 -9.66 13.91
C GLY A 21 -5.08 -8.95 12.59
N LEU A 22 -5.11 -7.62 12.58
CA LEU A 22 -5.27 -6.82 11.36
C LEU A 22 -4.05 -6.97 10.45
N HIS A 23 -4.29 -7.10 9.16
CA HIS A 23 -3.24 -7.21 8.16
C HIS A 23 -3.53 -6.36 6.93
N ALA A 24 -2.47 -5.97 6.23
CA ALA A 24 -2.55 -5.36 4.91
C ALA A 24 -1.39 -5.83 4.03
N GLY A 25 -1.61 -5.91 2.73
CA GLY A 25 -0.61 -6.18 1.71
C GLY A 25 -0.88 -5.31 0.48
N PHE A 26 0.17 -4.98 -0.27
CA PHE A 26 0.05 -4.23 -1.51
C PHE A 26 0.68 -4.99 -2.67
N SER A 27 0.11 -4.80 -3.86
CA SER A 27 0.65 -5.30 -5.12
C SER A 27 0.63 -4.18 -6.16
N ALA A 28 1.61 -4.17 -7.07
CA ALA A 28 1.76 -3.14 -8.09
C ALA A 28 2.12 -3.70 -9.47
N ALA A 29 1.76 -2.93 -10.49
CA ALA A 29 2.38 -3.03 -11.81
C ALA A 29 3.18 -1.76 -12.06
N VAL A 30 4.41 -1.94 -12.53
CA VAL A 30 5.31 -0.87 -12.91
C VAL A 30 5.44 -0.86 -14.42
N LEU A 31 5.35 0.32 -15.02
CA LEU A 31 5.50 0.53 -16.45
C LEU A 31 6.28 1.83 -16.66
N ASP A 32 7.30 1.80 -17.50
CA ASP A 32 8.13 2.98 -17.82
C ASP A 32 8.71 3.66 -16.57
N GLY A 33 9.17 2.87 -15.59
CA GLY A 33 9.70 3.40 -14.33
C GLY A 33 8.66 4.05 -13.41
N ARG A 34 7.36 3.88 -13.68
CA ARG A 34 6.26 4.47 -12.90
C ARG A 34 5.31 3.41 -12.37
N LEU A 35 4.72 3.70 -11.22
CA LEU A 35 3.75 2.84 -10.59
C LEU A 35 2.38 2.99 -11.27
N LYS A 36 2.14 2.20 -12.32
CA LYS A 36 0.94 2.31 -13.17
C LYS A 36 -0.33 1.87 -12.45
N THR A 37 -0.22 0.85 -11.60
CA THR A 37 -1.35 0.31 -10.85
C THR A 37 -0.87 -0.08 -9.47
N LEU A 38 -1.65 0.27 -8.45
CA LEU A 38 -1.47 -0.14 -7.06
C LEU A 38 -2.78 -0.74 -6.58
N GLN A 39 -2.73 -1.93 -6.02
CA GLN A 39 -3.84 -2.60 -5.37
C GLN A 39 -3.44 -2.99 -3.95
N PHE A 40 -4.42 -3.17 -3.08
CA PHE A 40 -4.22 -3.66 -1.72
C PHE A 40 -5.19 -4.77 -1.39
N GLU A 41 -4.77 -5.59 -0.43
CA GLU A 41 -5.59 -6.53 0.29
C GLU A 41 -5.45 -6.19 1.78
N CYS A 42 -6.54 -6.16 2.53
CA CYS A 42 -6.47 -5.93 3.97
C CYS A 42 -7.64 -6.57 4.70
N SER A 43 -7.51 -6.68 6.02
CA SER A 43 -8.62 -7.11 6.89
C SER A 43 -9.82 -6.16 6.78
N ALA A 44 -11.02 -6.67 7.04
CA ALA A 44 -12.27 -5.91 7.02
C ALA A 44 -12.37 -4.88 8.17
N CYS A 45 -11.53 -3.85 8.13
CA CYS A 45 -11.49 -2.73 9.04
C CYS A 45 -11.61 -1.43 8.24
N SER A 46 -12.69 -0.69 8.40
CA SER A 46 -12.99 0.52 7.62
C SER A 46 -11.87 1.56 7.67
N THR A 47 -11.28 1.78 8.85
CA THR A 47 -10.14 2.69 9.02
C THR A 47 -8.90 2.22 8.26
N LEU A 48 -8.60 0.92 8.30
CA LEU A 48 -7.46 0.36 7.58
C LEU A 48 -7.67 0.45 6.06
N VAL A 49 -8.88 0.15 5.59
CA VAL A 49 -9.27 0.32 4.18
C VAL A 49 -9.08 1.77 3.75
N ALA A 50 -9.49 2.74 4.57
CA ALA A 50 -9.33 4.16 4.25
C ALA A 50 -7.85 4.57 4.12
N TYR A 51 -6.98 4.11 5.03
CA TYR A 51 -5.54 4.34 4.92
C TYR A 51 -4.91 3.66 3.71
N CYS A 52 -5.30 2.41 3.40
CA CYS A 52 -4.83 1.71 2.22
C CYS A 52 -5.26 2.42 0.92
N GLN A 53 -6.50 2.89 0.87
CA GLN A 53 -7.02 3.63 -0.28
C GLN A 53 -6.31 4.98 -0.44
N ALA A 54 -6.05 5.70 0.65
CA ALA A 54 -5.29 6.95 0.61
C ALA A 54 -3.85 6.72 0.10
N MET A 55 -3.21 5.62 0.48
CA MET A 55 -1.91 5.23 -0.07
C MET A 55 -1.96 4.97 -1.57
N VAL A 56 -3.00 4.29 -2.06
CA VAL A 56 -3.19 4.07 -3.51
C VAL A 56 -3.28 5.41 -4.25
N ASP A 57 -4.12 6.32 -3.76
CA ASP A 57 -4.35 7.63 -4.35
C ASP A 57 -3.06 8.47 -4.42
N MET A 58 -2.23 8.43 -3.39
CA MET A 58 -0.97 9.17 -3.35
C MET A 58 0.11 8.62 -4.28
N LEU A 59 0.16 7.30 -4.45
CA LEU A 59 1.31 6.62 -5.05
C LEU A 59 1.08 6.17 -6.50
N VAL A 60 -0.17 6.06 -6.94
CA VAL A 60 -0.45 5.80 -8.35
C VAL A 60 0.17 6.88 -9.21
N ASN A 61 0.80 6.45 -10.31
CA ASN A 61 1.48 7.28 -11.30
C ASN A 61 2.76 7.99 -10.79
N GLN A 62 3.23 7.67 -9.58
CA GLN A 62 4.51 8.16 -9.07
C GLN A 62 5.70 7.37 -9.68
N PRO A 63 6.86 8.02 -9.85
CA PRO A 63 8.09 7.34 -10.28
C PRO A 63 8.61 6.38 -9.20
N ILE A 64 9.06 5.18 -9.59
CA ILE A 64 9.55 4.15 -8.65
C ILE A 64 10.94 4.46 -8.07
N ASN A 65 11.66 5.36 -8.72
CA ASN A 65 13.00 5.86 -8.39
C ASN A 65 12.92 7.06 -7.43
N SER A 66 11.72 7.62 -7.23
CA SER A 66 11.42 8.54 -6.14
C SER A 66 10.09 8.13 -5.50
N PRO A 67 9.97 6.91 -4.94
CA PRO A 67 8.78 6.54 -4.23
C PRO A 67 8.86 7.25 -2.89
N ALA A 68 8.40 8.50 -2.84
CA ALA A 68 8.18 9.23 -1.61
C ALA A 68 7.00 8.56 -0.91
N VAL A 69 7.24 7.37 -0.35
CA VAL A 69 6.31 6.75 0.60
C VAL A 69 6.04 7.83 1.64
N PRO A 70 4.78 8.28 1.78
CA PRO A 70 4.47 9.42 2.62
C PRO A 70 4.93 9.16 4.05
N ALA A 71 5.27 10.22 4.77
CA ALA A 71 5.46 10.13 6.20
C ALA A 71 4.15 9.68 6.87
N LEU A 72 4.26 9.03 8.02
CA LEU A 72 3.10 8.53 8.76
C LEU A 72 2.10 9.65 9.06
N ASP A 73 2.59 10.81 9.52
CA ASP A 73 1.77 12.00 9.78
C ASP A 73 1.05 12.52 8.53
N THR A 74 1.70 12.43 7.36
CA THR A 74 1.07 12.83 6.08
C THR A 74 -0.10 11.90 5.74
N LEU A 75 0.07 10.60 5.96
CA LEU A 75 -1.00 9.62 5.75
C LEU A 75 -2.15 9.81 6.75
N ILE A 76 -1.83 10.05 8.02
CA ILE A 76 -2.81 10.34 9.08
C ILE A 76 -3.59 11.61 8.75
N ALA A 77 -2.91 12.69 8.34
CA ALA A 77 -3.54 13.94 7.98
C ALA A 77 -4.46 13.81 6.75
N ARG A 78 -4.08 12.99 5.76
CA ARG A 78 -4.89 12.74 4.56
C ARG A 78 -6.22 12.08 4.87
N VAL A 79 -6.22 11.07 5.75
CA VAL A 79 -7.44 10.40 6.19
C VAL A 79 -7.95 11.13 7.43
N SER A 80 -8.46 12.33 7.21
CA SER A 80 -8.98 13.18 8.29
C SER A 80 -10.15 12.52 9.04
N GLY A 81 -10.32 12.83 10.32
CA GLY A 81 -11.43 12.33 11.13
C GLY A 81 -11.21 10.97 11.81
N VAL A 82 -10.00 10.40 11.72
CA VAL A 82 -9.65 9.16 12.45
C VAL A 82 -9.19 9.49 13.87
N PRO A 83 -9.82 8.91 14.92
CA PRO A 83 -9.43 9.16 16.30
C PRO A 83 -8.03 8.60 16.59
N PRO A 84 -7.26 9.22 17.50
CA PRO A 84 -5.86 8.84 17.79
C PRO A 84 -5.67 7.35 18.09
N LEU A 85 -6.60 6.74 18.83
CA LEU A 85 -6.56 5.32 19.21
C LEU A 85 -6.57 4.36 17.99
N LEU A 86 -7.06 4.82 16.83
CA LEU A 86 -7.14 4.03 15.61
C LEU A 86 -6.03 4.34 14.60
N GLN A 87 -5.15 5.30 14.90
CA GLN A 87 -4.08 5.72 13.97
C GLN A 87 -2.98 4.67 13.79
N ASP A 88 -2.88 3.68 14.69
CA ASP A 88 -2.02 2.49 14.52
C ASP A 88 -2.29 1.77 13.17
N ARG A 89 -3.52 1.83 12.64
CA ARG A 89 -3.87 1.25 11.34
C ARG A 89 -3.12 1.93 10.19
N ALA A 90 -2.76 3.21 10.33
CA ALA A 90 -1.92 3.91 9.37
C ALA A 90 -0.51 3.30 9.30
N ALA A 91 0.04 2.88 10.45
CA ALA A 91 1.35 2.23 10.49
C ALA A 91 1.34 0.87 9.79
N ILE A 92 0.25 0.11 9.88
CA ILE A 92 0.06 -1.15 9.14
C ILE A 92 0.10 -0.89 7.63
N ALA A 93 -0.74 0.05 7.14
CA ALA A 93 -0.79 0.39 5.72
C ALA A 93 0.56 0.91 5.20
N LEU A 94 1.23 1.76 5.99
CA LEU A 94 2.55 2.29 5.67
C LEU A 94 3.61 1.19 5.59
N GLY A 95 3.65 0.29 6.57
CA GLY A 95 4.58 -0.83 6.63
C GLY A 95 4.44 -1.76 5.41
N SER A 96 3.20 -2.14 5.08
CA SER A 96 2.92 -2.99 3.91
C SER A 96 3.31 -2.32 2.60
N CYS A 97 3.09 -1.01 2.47
CA CYS A 97 3.51 -0.29 1.27
C CYS A 97 5.03 -0.18 1.17
N ARG A 98 5.74 0.06 2.28
CA ARG A 98 7.21 0.06 2.29
C ARG A 98 7.77 -1.28 1.85
N ALA A 99 7.17 -2.38 2.32
CA ALA A 99 7.55 -3.72 1.90
C ALA A 99 7.39 -3.91 0.38
N LEU A 100 6.28 -3.46 -0.21
CA LEU A 100 6.11 -3.48 -1.67
C LEU A 100 7.17 -2.63 -2.38
N MET A 101 7.45 -1.41 -1.91
CA MET A 101 8.44 -0.53 -2.55
C MET A 101 9.84 -1.14 -2.52
N MET A 102 10.23 -1.81 -1.44
CA MET A 102 11.47 -2.58 -1.38
C MET A 102 11.50 -3.67 -2.46
N THR A 103 10.42 -4.44 -2.61
CA THR A 103 10.31 -5.45 -3.68
C THR A 103 10.45 -4.83 -5.07
N ILE A 104 9.81 -3.69 -5.33
CA ILE A 104 9.91 -2.98 -6.62
C ILE A 104 11.35 -2.56 -6.89
N GLN A 105 12.04 -1.98 -5.90
CA GLN A 105 13.44 -1.54 -6.05
C GLN A 105 14.39 -2.70 -6.32
N THR A 106 14.24 -3.82 -5.60
CA THR A 106 15.05 -5.03 -5.83
C THR A 106 14.85 -5.60 -7.24
N ASN A 107 13.61 -5.63 -7.73
CA ASN A 107 13.31 -6.14 -9.08
C ASN A 107 13.78 -5.18 -10.19
N HIS A 108 13.84 -3.87 -9.92
CA HIS A 108 14.31 -2.89 -10.89
C HIS A 108 15.84 -2.82 -11.01
N GLN A 109 16.58 -3.14 -9.94
CA GLN A 109 18.06 -3.12 -9.93
C GLN A 109 18.70 -4.39 -10.51
N GLY A 110 17.93 -5.48 -10.67
CA GLY A 110 18.40 -6.77 -11.18
C GLY A 110 18.11 -7.03 -12.66
N GLY A 111 17.65 -6.02 -13.41
CA GLY A 111 17.29 -6.12 -14.83
C GLY A 111 18.21 -5.30 -15.73
#